data_AF-A0AA86GLA5-F1
#
_entry.id   AF-A0AA86GLA5-F1
#
_cell.length_a   1.000
_cell.length_b   1.000
_cell.length_c   1.000
_cell.angle_alpha   90.00
_cell.angle_beta   90.00
_cell.angle_gamma   90.00
#
_symmetry.space_group_name_H-M   'P 1'
#
loop_
_entity.id
_entity.type
_entity.pdbx_description
1 polymer ?
#
loop_
_entity_poly.entity_id
_entity_poly.type
_entity_poly.pdbx_seq_one_letter_code
_entity_poly.pdbx_strand_id
1 'polypeptide(L)'
;MTARAAVRSTAKRKPEQQAKSEAIAKARAVAPDVAARIGSTPRTKFRGDADIFGRLVEDHDRHRALLAMIEETEGKSPDRQRLFRELTKELKAHAAAEEQALWSSVLRDPETTDFARHAIAEHKEIDDMLADLAARDMASSGWLRRFAGLKDEYLHHIREEEQEQFVAAEAHLNATDVRYMRRVFNRRKREEKAAAKIEPKIKLKA
;
A
#
# COMPACT_ATOMS: atom_id res chain seq x y z
N MET A 1 18.51 27.59 15.52
CA MET A 1 17.94 26.53 14.66
C MET A 1 19.08 25.68 14.12
N THR A 2 19.41 24.59 14.80
CA THR A 2 20.39 23.62 14.32
C THR A 2 19.82 22.89 13.12
N ALA A 3 20.48 22.97 11.97
CA ALA A 3 20.12 22.20 10.79
C ALA A 3 20.05 20.72 11.16
N ARG A 4 18.85 20.11 11.06
CA ARG A 4 18.68 18.67 11.23
C ARG A 4 19.48 17.97 10.13
N ALA A 5 20.44 17.14 10.52
CA ALA A 5 21.22 16.32 9.60
C ALA A 5 20.29 15.44 8.75
N ALA A 6 20.58 15.31 7.46
CA ALA A 6 19.75 14.61 6.50
C ALA A 6 19.39 13.18 6.97
N VAL A 7 18.10 12.87 6.90
CA VAL A 7 17.41 11.66 7.38
C VAL A 7 17.69 10.43 6.50
N ARG A 8 18.81 10.39 5.78
CA ARG A 8 19.05 9.37 4.75
C ARG A 8 19.77 8.15 5.30
N SER A 9 19.24 6.98 4.93
CA SER A 9 19.91 5.70 5.10
C SER A 9 21.30 5.71 4.47
N THR A 10 22.27 5.05 5.09
CA THR A 10 23.61 4.83 4.50
C THR A 10 23.61 3.73 3.43
N ALA A 11 22.50 2.99 3.31
CA ALA A 11 22.33 1.95 2.31
C ALA A 11 22.11 2.54 0.91
N LYS A 12 22.65 1.89 -0.11
CA LYS A 12 22.64 2.39 -1.49
C LYS A 12 21.22 2.37 -2.08
N ARG A 13 20.77 3.53 -2.57
CA ARG A 13 19.52 3.70 -3.34
C ARG A 13 19.54 2.90 -4.64
N LYS A 14 18.42 2.25 -4.98
CA LYS A 14 18.20 1.61 -6.28
C LYS A 14 17.72 2.62 -7.32
N PRO A 15 18.06 2.43 -8.62
CA PRO A 15 17.40 3.17 -9.70
C PRO A 15 15.89 3.00 -9.64
N GLU A 16 15.13 4.08 -9.85
CA GLU A 16 13.66 4.07 -9.73
C GLU A 16 13.00 3.02 -10.63
N GLN A 17 13.48 2.93 -11.87
CA GLN A 17 12.98 1.96 -12.85
C GLN A 17 13.23 0.51 -12.42
N GLN A 18 14.39 0.24 -11.81
CA GLN A 18 14.72 -1.09 -11.28
C GLN A 18 13.81 -1.43 -10.10
N ALA A 19 13.68 -0.52 -9.12
CA ALA A 19 12.83 -0.74 -7.94
C ALA A 19 11.36 -1.01 -8.34
N LYS A 20 10.84 -0.23 -9.29
CA LYS A 20 9.49 -0.42 -9.83
C LYS A 20 9.35 -1.77 -10.55
N SER A 21 10.33 -2.14 -11.40
CA SER A 21 10.30 -3.42 -12.11
C SER A 21 10.31 -4.62 -11.16
N GLU A 22 11.11 -4.57 -10.10
CA GLU A 22 11.17 -5.61 -9.06
C GLU A 22 9.83 -5.72 -8.30
N ALA A 23 9.19 -4.59 -7.97
CA ALA A 23 7.87 -4.59 -7.32
C ALA A 23 6.78 -5.21 -8.22
N ILE A 24 6.77 -4.86 -9.51
CA ILE A 24 5.85 -5.42 -10.51
C ILE A 24 6.08 -6.92 -10.68
N ALA A 25 7.34 -7.37 -10.69
CA ALA A 25 7.68 -8.80 -10.80
C ALA A 25 7.10 -9.62 -9.63
N LYS A 26 7.09 -9.07 -8.40
CA LYS A 26 6.46 -9.72 -7.24
C LYS A 26 4.94 -9.88 -7.37
N ALA A 27 4.26 -8.97 -8.09
CA ALA A 27 2.84 -9.13 -8.40
C ALA A 27 2.62 -10.17 -9.51
N ARG A 28 3.42 -10.12 -10.58
CA ARG A 28 3.37 -11.09 -11.68
C ARG A 28 3.61 -12.53 -11.22
N ALA A 29 4.43 -12.75 -10.19
CA ALA A 29 4.64 -14.07 -9.60
C ALA A 29 3.35 -14.75 -9.09
N VAL A 30 2.28 -13.98 -8.84
CA VAL A 30 0.98 -14.49 -8.35
C VAL A 30 0.13 -15.09 -9.47
N ALA A 31 0.19 -14.48 -10.66
CA ALA A 31 -0.50 -14.91 -11.86
C ALA A 31 0.36 -14.53 -13.10
N PRO A 32 1.34 -15.37 -13.48
CA PRO A 32 2.35 -15.03 -14.48
C PRO A 32 1.78 -14.69 -15.87
N ASP A 33 0.65 -15.29 -16.22
CA ASP A 33 0.01 -15.13 -17.53
C ASP A 33 -0.88 -13.88 -17.63
N VAL A 34 -1.10 -13.17 -16.51
CA VAL A 34 -1.92 -11.96 -16.48
C VAL A 34 -1.05 -10.72 -16.66
N ALA A 35 -1.42 -9.87 -17.61
CA ALA A 35 -0.67 -8.63 -17.87
C ALA A 35 -0.80 -7.63 -16.69
N ALA A 36 0.29 -6.93 -16.36
CA ALA A 36 0.27 -5.85 -15.37
C ALA A 36 0.32 -4.47 -16.06
N ARG A 37 -0.83 -4.00 -16.55
CA ARG A 37 -0.94 -2.72 -17.30
C ARG A 37 -1.22 -1.53 -16.37
N ILE A 38 -0.20 -1.11 -15.63
CA ILE A 38 -0.32 -0.08 -14.56
C ILE A 38 -0.49 1.36 -15.10
N GLY A 39 -0.11 1.62 -16.36
CA GLY A 39 -0.05 2.99 -16.89
C GLY A 39 1.04 3.83 -16.20
N SER A 40 0.81 5.15 -16.11
CA SER A 40 1.70 6.07 -15.41
C SER A 40 1.48 6.01 -13.90
N THR A 41 2.55 6.19 -13.12
CA THR A 41 2.51 6.24 -11.65
C THR A 41 2.90 7.64 -11.17
N PRO A 42 2.38 8.09 -10.01
CA PRO A 42 2.76 9.38 -9.45
C PRO A 42 4.28 9.54 -9.30
N ARG A 43 4.75 10.78 -9.46
CA ARG A 43 6.14 11.14 -9.18
C ARG A 43 6.34 11.19 -7.67
N THR A 44 7.36 10.50 -7.18
CA THR A 44 7.77 10.54 -5.77
C THR A 44 9.29 10.43 -5.68
N LYS A 45 9.89 11.14 -4.72
CA LYS A 45 11.34 11.12 -4.48
C LYS A 45 11.82 9.87 -3.72
N PHE A 46 10.89 9.12 -3.13
CA PHE A 46 11.17 7.97 -2.26
C PHE A 46 11.39 6.67 -3.04
N ARG A 47 10.99 6.60 -4.32
CA ARG A 47 11.08 5.37 -5.09
C ARG A 47 12.53 4.87 -5.18
N GLY A 48 12.74 3.62 -4.78
CA GLY A 48 14.06 2.97 -4.74
C GLY A 48 14.95 3.38 -3.57
N ASP A 49 14.48 4.27 -2.68
CA ASP A 49 15.20 4.59 -1.45
C ASP A 49 15.32 3.35 -0.56
N ALA A 50 16.43 3.23 0.15
CA ALA A 50 16.76 2.09 0.98
C ALA A 50 16.17 2.21 2.41
N ASP A 51 15.31 3.19 2.65
CA ASP A 51 14.73 3.54 3.93
C ASP A 51 13.26 3.11 4.07
N ILE A 52 12.53 3.59 5.09
CA ILE A 52 11.11 3.22 5.28
C ILE A 52 10.22 3.71 4.13
N PHE A 53 10.40 4.93 3.63
CA PHE A 53 9.54 5.49 2.60
C PHE A 53 9.73 4.77 1.27
N GLY A 54 10.99 4.48 0.89
CA GLY A 54 11.23 3.64 -0.28
C GLY A 54 10.65 2.24 -0.15
N ARG A 55 10.67 1.66 1.06
CA ARG A 55 10.03 0.36 1.35
C ARG A 55 8.50 0.41 1.20
N LEU A 56 7.85 1.49 1.62
CA LEU A 56 6.40 1.68 1.45
C LEU A 56 6.04 1.84 -0.04
N VAL A 57 6.81 2.66 -0.78
CA VAL A 57 6.62 2.82 -2.23
C VAL A 57 6.83 1.52 -3.02
N GLU A 58 7.77 0.66 -2.58
CA GLU A 58 7.92 -0.69 -3.16
C GLU A 58 6.65 -1.54 -3.02
N ASP A 59 5.92 -1.42 -1.89
CA ASP A 59 4.62 -2.07 -1.74
C ASP A 59 3.57 -1.41 -2.63
N HIS A 60 3.52 -0.08 -2.69
CA HIS A 60 2.56 0.65 -3.53
C HIS A 60 2.68 0.27 -5.00
N ASP A 61 3.91 0.19 -5.53
CA ASP A 61 4.13 -0.22 -6.92
C ASP A 61 3.69 -1.68 -7.16
N ARG A 62 3.82 -2.55 -6.16
CA ARG A 62 3.27 -3.93 -6.21
C ARG A 62 1.74 -3.93 -6.16
N HIS A 63 1.12 -3.11 -5.31
CA HIS A 63 -0.33 -3.05 -5.18
C HIS A 63 -0.98 -2.49 -6.44
N ARG A 64 -0.38 -1.46 -7.04
CA ARG A 64 -0.77 -0.96 -8.37
C ARG A 64 -0.76 -2.06 -9.43
N ALA A 65 0.27 -2.91 -9.42
CA ALA A 65 0.36 -4.06 -10.32
C ALA A 65 -0.74 -5.08 -10.07
N LEU A 66 -1.01 -5.45 -8.81
CA LEU A 66 -2.09 -6.38 -8.46
C LEU A 66 -3.46 -5.83 -8.89
N LEU A 67 -3.73 -4.55 -8.65
CA LEU A 67 -4.97 -3.89 -9.06
C LEU A 67 -5.14 -3.96 -10.59
N ALA A 68 -4.12 -3.55 -11.34
CA ALA A 68 -4.15 -3.61 -12.80
C ALA A 68 -4.33 -5.04 -13.32
N MET A 69 -3.66 -6.02 -12.73
CA MET A 69 -3.80 -7.42 -13.11
C MET A 69 -5.21 -7.96 -12.87
N ILE A 70 -5.92 -7.53 -11.81
CA ILE A 70 -7.30 -7.97 -11.57
C ILE A 70 -8.23 -7.47 -12.68
N GLU A 71 -8.03 -6.26 -13.20
CA GLU A 71 -8.83 -5.71 -14.31
C GLU A 71 -8.65 -6.49 -15.62
N GLU A 72 -7.51 -7.14 -15.80
CA GLU A 72 -7.21 -7.98 -16.96
C GLU A 72 -7.87 -9.36 -16.90
N THR A 73 -8.53 -9.69 -15.78
CA THR A 73 -9.23 -10.97 -15.62
C THR A 73 -10.71 -10.84 -15.94
N GLU A 74 -11.37 -11.96 -16.23
CA GLU A 74 -12.81 -12.04 -16.48
C GLU A 74 -13.51 -13.01 -15.52
N GLY A 75 -14.82 -12.77 -15.31
CA GLY A 75 -15.70 -13.62 -14.52
C GLY A 75 -15.17 -13.98 -13.12
N LYS A 76 -15.37 -15.22 -12.69
CA LYS A 76 -14.78 -15.77 -11.46
C LYS A 76 -13.56 -16.65 -11.78
N SER A 77 -12.72 -16.22 -12.71
CA SER A 77 -11.53 -16.98 -13.12
C SER A 77 -10.61 -17.31 -11.94
N PRO A 78 -9.88 -18.43 -11.98
CA PRO A 78 -8.92 -18.79 -10.93
C PRO A 78 -7.88 -17.69 -10.65
N ASP A 79 -7.44 -16.96 -11.67
CA ASP A 79 -6.50 -15.85 -11.52
C ASP A 79 -7.12 -14.65 -10.81
N ARG A 80 -8.36 -14.26 -11.14
CA ARG A 80 -9.06 -13.19 -10.40
C ARG A 80 -9.10 -13.51 -8.91
N GLN A 81 -9.45 -14.74 -8.57
CA GLN A 81 -9.51 -15.17 -7.18
C GLN A 81 -8.13 -15.18 -6.51
N ARG A 82 -7.08 -15.66 -7.19
CA ARG A 82 -5.71 -15.62 -6.66
C ARG A 82 -5.22 -14.20 -6.42
N LEU A 83 -5.39 -13.33 -7.42
CA LEU A 83 -4.97 -11.94 -7.37
C LEU A 83 -5.73 -11.15 -6.32
N PHE A 84 -7.05 -11.30 -6.24
CA PHE A 84 -7.85 -10.63 -5.22
C PHE A 84 -7.44 -11.09 -3.81
N ARG A 85 -7.25 -12.39 -3.59
CA ARG A 85 -6.76 -12.90 -2.29
C ARG A 85 -5.40 -12.31 -1.91
N GLU A 86 -4.47 -12.22 -2.85
CA GLU A 86 -3.16 -11.62 -2.59
C GLU A 86 -3.30 -10.11 -2.31
N LEU A 87 -4.07 -9.38 -3.12
CA LEU A 87 -4.33 -7.95 -2.92
C LEU A 87 -4.91 -7.70 -1.52
N THR A 88 -5.96 -8.42 -1.12
CA THR A 88 -6.56 -8.25 0.21
C THR A 88 -5.53 -8.47 1.32
N LYS A 89 -4.71 -9.52 1.24
CA LYS A 89 -3.68 -9.79 2.24
C LYS A 89 -2.58 -8.74 2.25
N GLU A 90 -2.15 -8.28 1.08
CA GLU A 90 -1.12 -7.25 0.95
C GLU A 90 -1.59 -5.91 1.53
N LEU A 91 -2.78 -5.44 1.17
CA LEU A 91 -3.34 -4.17 1.64
C LEU A 91 -3.56 -4.18 3.15
N LYS A 92 -4.22 -5.22 3.70
CA LYS A 92 -4.45 -5.33 5.15
C LYS A 92 -3.14 -5.35 5.94
N ALA A 93 -2.17 -6.13 5.48
CA ALA A 93 -0.89 -6.24 6.16
C ALA A 93 -0.02 -4.99 6.03
N HIS A 94 -0.12 -4.30 4.90
CA HIS A 94 0.57 -3.03 4.67
C HIS A 94 0.02 -1.94 5.59
N ALA A 95 -1.29 -1.68 5.54
CA ALA A 95 -1.96 -0.70 6.39
C ALA A 95 -1.66 -0.94 7.89
N ALA A 96 -1.89 -2.16 8.37
CA ALA A 96 -1.63 -2.49 9.78
C ALA A 96 -0.15 -2.32 10.18
N ALA A 97 0.79 -2.65 9.29
CA ALA A 97 2.21 -2.49 9.57
C ALA A 97 2.66 -1.02 9.53
N GLU A 98 2.06 -0.22 8.65
CA GLU A 98 2.30 1.20 8.53
C GLU A 98 1.77 1.97 9.75
N GLU A 99 0.55 1.67 10.19
CA GLU A 99 -0.02 2.22 11.42
C GLU A 99 0.88 1.99 12.64
N GLN A 100 1.41 0.77 12.75
CA GLN A 100 2.24 0.37 13.88
C GLN A 100 3.68 0.89 13.79
N ALA A 101 4.17 1.21 12.59
CA ALA A 101 5.53 1.70 12.36
C ALA A 101 5.59 3.21 12.16
N LEU A 102 5.00 3.69 11.06
CA LEU A 102 5.03 5.08 10.62
C LEU A 102 4.09 5.92 11.47
N TRP A 103 2.78 5.69 11.37
CA TRP A 103 1.79 6.58 11.97
C TRP A 103 1.89 6.65 13.49
N SER A 104 2.16 5.54 14.18
CA SER A 104 2.46 5.55 15.63
C SER A 104 3.67 6.42 16.01
N SER A 105 4.63 6.59 15.10
CA SER A 105 5.82 7.42 15.32
C SER A 105 5.57 8.89 15.04
N VAL A 106 4.78 9.20 14.00
CA VAL A 106 4.49 10.60 13.60
C VAL A 106 3.37 11.23 14.45
N LEU A 107 2.44 10.44 15.00
CA LEU A 107 1.35 10.92 15.88
C LEU A 107 1.81 11.70 17.13
N ARG A 108 3.09 11.64 17.49
CA ARG A 108 3.66 12.42 18.59
C ARG A 108 3.89 13.90 18.23
N ASP A 109 3.92 14.23 16.94
CA ASP A 109 4.09 15.60 16.45
C ASP A 109 2.71 16.19 16.06
N PRO A 110 2.24 17.25 16.76
CA PRO A 110 0.96 17.90 16.44
C PRO A 110 0.84 18.33 14.98
N GLU A 111 1.93 18.73 14.32
CA GLU A 111 1.90 19.24 12.94
C GLU A 111 1.59 18.13 11.91
N THR A 112 1.77 16.86 12.28
CA THR A 112 1.54 15.71 11.39
C THR A 112 0.36 14.82 11.83
N THR A 113 -0.32 15.21 12.91
CA THR A 113 -1.38 14.40 13.52
C THR A 113 -2.58 14.22 12.59
N ASP A 114 -2.97 15.26 11.85
CA ASP A 114 -4.12 15.19 10.94
C ASP A 114 -3.84 14.28 9.74
N PHE A 115 -2.61 14.27 9.21
CA PHE A 115 -2.20 13.32 8.17
C PHE A 115 -2.32 11.87 8.66
N ALA A 116 -1.79 11.59 9.86
CA ALA A 116 -1.86 10.24 10.43
C ALA A 116 -3.31 9.78 10.67
N ARG A 117 -4.18 10.66 11.19
CA ARG A 117 -5.61 10.35 11.41
C ARG A 117 -6.34 10.10 10.09
N HIS A 118 -6.07 10.92 9.08
CA HIS A 118 -6.66 10.79 7.75
C HIS A 118 -6.27 9.44 7.11
N ALA A 119 -4.97 9.12 7.05
CA ALA A 119 -4.48 7.86 6.50
C ALA A 119 -5.08 6.62 7.22
N ILE A 120 -5.15 6.64 8.55
CA ILE A 120 -5.77 5.57 9.35
C ILE A 120 -7.27 5.42 9.03
N ALA A 121 -7.99 6.54 8.82
CA ALA A 121 -9.39 6.50 8.45
C ALA A 121 -9.59 5.88 7.05
N GLU A 122 -8.76 6.27 6.08
CA GLU A 122 -8.78 5.70 4.73
C GLU A 122 -8.48 4.19 4.75
N HIS A 123 -7.51 3.73 5.55
CA HIS A 123 -7.23 2.30 5.73
C HIS A 123 -8.48 1.51 6.14
N LYS A 124 -9.25 2.06 7.07
CA LYS A 124 -10.49 1.42 7.54
C LYS A 124 -11.56 1.37 6.46
N GLU A 125 -11.69 2.43 5.66
CA GLU A 125 -12.62 2.45 4.53
C GLU A 125 -12.21 1.43 3.45
N ILE A 126 -10.92 1.34 3.14
CA ILE A 126 -10.36 0.35 2.20
C ILE A 126 -10.59 -1.08 2.69
N ASP A 127 -10.40 -1.39 3.98
CA ASP A 127 -10.68 -2.73 4.53
C ASP A 127 -12.17 -3.09 4.43
N ASP A 128 -13.07 -2.13 4.69
CA ASP A 128 -14.51 -2.34 4.51
C ASP A 128 -14.89 -2.60 3.05
N MET A 129 -14.25 -1.91 2.10
CA MET A 129 -14.47 -2.13 0.67
C MET A 129 -13.97 -3.52 0.22
N LEU A 130 -12.83 -3.98 0.75
CA LEU A 130 -12.31 -5.32 0.52
C LEU A 130 -13.27 -6.38 1.07
N ALA A 131 -13.81 -6.17 2.27
CA ALA A 131 -14.80 -7.07 2.88
C ALA A 131 -16.11 -7.13 2.06
N ASP A 132 -16.59 -6.00 1.53
CA ASP A 132 -17.78 -5.95 0.66
C ASP A 132 -17.55 -6.70 -0.65
N LEU A 133 -16.37 -6.54 -1.27
CA LEU A 133 -16.01 -7.30 -2.46
C LEU A 133 -15.89 -8.80 -2.20
N ALA A 134 -15.37 -9.19 -1.04
CA ALA A 134 -15.27 -10.59 -0.63
C ALA A 134 -16.63 -11.27 -0.40
N ALA A 135 -17.65 -10.50 -0.02
CA ALA A 135 -19.02 -10.99 0.21
C ALA A 135 -19.85 -11.12 -1.08
N ARG A 136 -19.30 -10.76 -2.24
CA ARG A 136 -20.03 -10.66 -3.50
C ARG A 136 -19.52 -11.65 -4.54
N ASP A 137 -20.41 -11.98 -5.47
CA ASP A 137 -20.03 -12.81 -6.61
C ASP A 137 -19.12 -12.04 -7.58
N MET A 138 -17.86 -12.48 -7.66
CA MET A 138 -16.84 -11.94 -8.56
C MET A 138 -17.23 -12.02 -10.04
N ALA A 139 -18.13 -12.91 -10.44
CA ALA A 139 -18.60 -12.97 -11.83
C ALA A 139 -19.59 -11.85 -12.19
N SER A 140 -20.16 -11.16 -11.19
CA SER A 140 -21.18 -10.15 -11.42
C SER A 140 -20.59 -8.82 -11.92
N SER A 141 -21.33 -8.13 -12.79
CA SER A 141 -21.00 -6.75 -13.19
C SER A 141 -20.99 -5.77 -12.01
N GLY A 142 -21.81 -6.03 -10.99
CA GLY A 142 -21.84 -5.26 -9.75
C GLY A 142 -20.55 -5.35 -8.93
N TRP A 143 -19.83 -6.48 -9.02
CA TRP A 143 -18.52 -6.65 -8.41
C TRP A 143 -17.45 -5.81 -9.10
N LEU A 144 -17.41 -5.81 -10.45
CA LEU A 144 -16.47 -5.00 -11.22
C LEU A 144 -16.61 -3.50 -10.91
N ARG A 145 -17.84 -2.99 -10.81
CA ARG A 145 -18.09 -1.59 -10.45
C ARG A 145 -17.55 -1.25 -9.05
N ARG A 146 -17.66 -2.15 -8.10
CA ARG A 146 -17.13 -1.96 -6.73
C ARG A 146 -15.62 -2.06 -6.69
N PHE A 147 -15.07 -2.98 -7.46
CA PHE A 147 -13.63 -3.12 -7.58
C PHE A 147 -13.01 -1.86 -8.20
N ALA A 148 -13.65 -1.26 -9.21
CA ALA A 148 -13.25 0.04 -9.74
C ALA A 148 -13.24 1.12 -8.65
N GLY A 149 -14.30 1.19 -7.82
CA GLY A 149 -14.34 2.11 -6.68
C GLY A 149 -13.22 1.88 -5.67
N LEU A 150 -12.95 0.62 -5.28
CA LEU A 150 -11.82 0.27 -4.40
C LEU A 150 -10.49 0.72 -5.00
N LYS A 151 -10.29 0.47 -6.31
CA LYS A 151 -9.08 0.85 -7.02
C LYS A 151 -8.91 2.37 -6.99
N ASP A 152 -9.95 3.14 -7.28
CA ASP A 152 -9.90 4.60 -7.30
C ASP A 152 -9.54 5.15 -5.91
N GLU A 153 -10.22 4.67 -4.86
CA GLU A 153 -9.95 5.05 -3.48
C GLU A 153 -8.51 4.71 -3.05
N TYR A 154 -8.08 3.47 -3.32
CA TYR A 154 -6.75 3.02 -2.95
C TYR A 154 -5.64 3.79 -3.69
N LEU A 155 -5.83 4.09 -4.98
CA LEU A 155 -4.87 4.85 -5.78
C LEU A 155 -4.85 6.34 -5.42
N HIS A 156 -5.94 6.87 -4.86
CA HIS A 156 -5.98 8.21 -4.28
C HIS A 156 -5.16 8.24 -2.98
N HIS A 157 -5.49 7.37 -2.03
CA HIS A 157 -4.80 7.21 -0.75
C HIS A 157 -3.27 7.12 -0.90
N ILE A 158 -2.73 6.14 -1.65
CA ILE A 158 -1.28 5.97 -1.79
C ILE A 158 -0.59 7.11 -2.57
N ARG A 159 -1.35 7.97 -3.27
CA ARG A 159 -0.81 9.17 -3.93
C ARG A 159 -0.64 10.28 -2.93
N GLU A 160 -1.62 10.52 -2.06
CA GLU A 160 -1.51 11.49 -0.97
C GLU A 160 -0.34 11.14 -0.06
N GLU A 161 -0.21 9.87 0.29
CA GLU A 161 0.94 9.37 1.03
C GLU A 161 2.27 9.69 0.35
N GLU A 162 2.42 9.26 -0.91
CA GLU A 162 3.68 9.38 -1.66
C GLU A 162 4.13 10.82 -1.95
N GLN A 163 3.17 11.75 -2.08
CA GLN A 163 3.43 13.11 -2.58
C GLN A 163 3.32 14.18 -1.48
N GLU A 164 2.55 13.92 -0.43
CA GLU A 164 2.24 14.91 0.61
C GLU A 164 2.61 14.37 1.99
N GLN A 165 1.98 13.29 2.43
CA GLN A 165 2.08 12.86 3.83
C GLN A 165 3.46 12.32 4.18
N PHE A 166 4.10 11.54 3.30
CA PHE A 166 5.48 11.07 3.50
C PHE A 166 6.49 12.22 3.46
N VAL A 167 6.25 13.23 2.62
CA VAL A 167 7.11 14.42 2.55
C VAL A 167 7.03 15.22 3.83
N ALA A 168 5.82 15.42 4.35
CA ALA A 168 5.61 16.03 5.66
C ALA A 168 6.28 15.20 6.76
N ALA A 169 5.97 13.91 6.87
CA ALA A 169 6.53 13.04 7.90
C ALA A 169 8.06 13.02 7.90
N GLU A 170 8.71 12.91 6.73
CA GLU A 170 10.18 12.90 6.61
C GLU A 170 10.84 14.13 7.26
N ALA A 171 10.21 15.31 7.19
CA ALA A 171 10.75 16.54 7.78
C ALA A 171 10.84 16.48 9.32
N HIS A 172 10.02 15.65 9.96
CA HIS A 172 9.92 15.56 11.42
C HIS A 172 10.74 14.41 12.03
N LEU A 173 11.28 13.52 11.18
CA LEU A 173 11.95 12.30 11.61
C LEU A 173 13.48 12.45 11.60
N ASN A 174 14.16 11.61 12.38
CA ASN A 174 15.61 11.47 12.32
C ASN A 174 16.00 10.06 11.81
N ALA A 175 17.30 9.85 11.58
CA ALA A 175 17.80 8.58 11.06
C ALA A 175 17.53 7.37 11.98
N THR A 176 17.44 7.58 13.30
CA THR A 176 17.07 6.53 14.26
C THR A 176 15.61 6.14 14.11
N ASP A 177 14.71 7.12 13.94
CA ASP A 177 13.29 6.86 13.68
C ASP A 177 13.12 6.06 12.39
N VAL A 178 13.76 6.50 11.30
CA VAL A 178 13.69 5.81 10.00
C VAL A 178 14.16 4.36 10.06
N ARG A 179 15.27 4.08 10.76
CA ARG A 179 15.75 2.71 10.98
C ARG A 179 14.77 1.90 11.83
N TYR A 180 14.23 2.51 12.89
CA TYR A 180 13.24 1.87 13.76
C TYR A 180 11.99 1.48 12.97
N MET A 181 11.39 2.43 12.24
CA MET A 181 10.17 2.22 11.47
C MET A 181 10.37 1.16 10.41
N ARG A 182 11.47 1.18 9.64
CA ARG A 182 11.75 0.14 8.62
C ARG A 182 11.83 -1.26 9.24
N ARG A 183 12.46 -1.40 10.41
CA ARG A 183 12.53 -2.68 11.13
C ARG A 183 11.14 -3.14 11.60
N VAL A 184 10.38 -2.24 12.21
CA VAL A 184 9.03 -2.55 12.71
C VAL A 184 8.11 -2.91 11.56
N PHE A 185 8.06 -2.09 10.50
CA PHE A 185 7.23 -2.32 9.32
C PHE A 185 7.49 -3.71 8.71
N ASN A 186 8.75 -4.07 8.44
CA ASN A 186 9.07 -5.36 7.85
C ASN A 186 8.68 -6.56 8.73
N ARG A 187 8.86 -6.44 10.06
CA ARG A 187 8.42 -7.48 11.00
C ARG A 187 6.90 -7.60 11.01
N ARG A 188 6.21 -6.48 11.20
CA ARG A 188 4.75 -6.43 11.33
C ARG A 188 4.07 -6.83 10.03
N LYS A 189 4.48 -6.31 8.88
CA LYS A 189 3.88 -6.71 7.59
C LYS A 189 3.93 -8.23 7.38
N ARG A 190 5.02 -8.90 7.75
CA ARG A 190 5.11 -10.36 7.66
C ARG A 190 4.11 -11.06 8.58
N GLU A 191 4.03 -10.63 9.83
CA GLU A 191 3.14 -11.20 10.85
C GLU A 191 1.66 -10.94 10.50
N GLU A 192 1.33 -9.71 10.15
CA GLU A 192 -0.02 -9.29 9.74
C GLU A 192 -0.45 -10.02 8.46
N LYS A 193 0.44 -10.19 7.48
CA LYS A 193 0.10 -10.94 6.26
C LYS A 193 -0.16 -12.41 6.53
N ALA A 194 0.60 -13.01 7.45
CA ALA A 194 0.39 -14.41 7.84
C ALA A 194 -0.95 -14.59 8.59
N ALA A 195 -1.34 -13.60 9.40
CA ALA A 195 -2.59 -13.60 10.15
C ALA A 195 -3.82 -13.11 9.34
N ALA A 196 -3.60 -12.41 8.22
CA ALA A 196 -4.66 -11.76 7.45
C ALA A 196 -5.74 -12.75 6.98
N LYS A 197 -6.96 -12.50 7.45
CA LYS A 197 -8.18 -13.20 7.03
C LYS A 197 -8.98 -12.35 6.06
N ILE A 198 -9.61 -13.03 5.12
CA ILE A 198 -10.61 -12.42 4.23
C ILE A 198 -11.95 -12.69 4.87
N GLU A 199 -12.53 -11.65 5.46
CA GLU A 199 -13.78 -11.73 6.22
C GLU A 199 -14.90 -11.09 5.38
N PRO A 200 -15.78 -11.90 4.77
CA PRO A 200 -16.84 -11.37 3.93
C PRO A 200 -17.85 -10.59 4.77
N LYS A 201 -18.06 -9.31 4.45
CA LYS A 201 -19.08 -8.47 5.10
C LYS A 201 -19.65 -7.48 4.10
N ILE A 202 -20.97 -7.50 3.92
CA ILE A 202 -21.64 -6.56 3.02
C ILE A 202 -21.59 -5.16 3.65
N LYS A 203 -21.09 -4.17 2.91
CA LYS A 203 -21.22 -2.75 3.25
C LYS A 203 -22.62 -2.32 2.87
N LEU A 204 -23.48 -2.13 3.87
CA LEU A 204 -24.80 -1.53 3.68
C LEU A 204 -24.60 -0.03 3.44
N LYS A 205 -25.35 0.55 2.50
CA LYS A 205 -25.38 2.02 2.39
C LYS A 205 -26.01 2.56 3.67
N ALA A 206 -25.31 3.45 4.37
CA ALA A 206 -25.89 4.30 5.40
C ALA A 206 -26.91 5.25 4.78
#